data_AF-M8DMK1-F1
#
_entry.id   AF-M8DMK1-F1
#
_cell.length_a   1.000
_cell.length_b   1.000
_cell.length_c   1.000
_cell.angle_alpha   90.00
_cell.angle_beta   90.00
_cell.angle_gamma   90.00
#
_symmetry.space_group_name_H-M   'P 1'
#
loop_
_entity.id
_entity.type
_entity.pdbx_description
1 polymer ?
#
loop_
_entity_poly.entity_id
_entity_poly.type
_entity_poly.pdbx_seq_one_letter_code
_entity_poly.pdbx_strand_id
1 'polypeptide(L)' 'MLERLKKPWVIAGMAALAYRILTETYGLAIDNQSWQFVVDALSYVLIGVGVYSGAGSEGKTE' A
#
# COMPACT_ATOMS: atom_id res chain seq x y z
N MET A 1 19.46 -3.50 -0.34
CA MET A 1 18.39 -4.30 0.33
C MET A 1 17.00 -3.70 0.14
N LEU A 2 16.83 -2.39 0.33
CA LEU A 2 15.57 -1.66 0.10
C LEU A 2 14.95 -1.85 -1.30
N GLU A 3 15.76 -1.94 -2.36
CA GLU A 3 15.24 -2.17 -3.73
C GLU A 3 14.58 -3.54 -3.91
N ARG A 4 14.95 -4.54 -3.11
CA ARG A 4 14.34 -5.88 -3.19
C ARG A 4 12.92 -5.88 -2.63
N LEU A 5 12.63 -4.99 -1.67
CA LEU A 5 11.30 -4.78 -1.11
C LEU A 5 10.35 -4.09 -2.10
N LYS A 6 10.90 -3.32 -3.04
CA LYS A 6 10.13 -2.68 -4.12
C LYS A 6 9.78 -3.63 -5.26
N LYS A 7 10.22 -4.89 -5.23
CA LYS A 7 9.88 -5.85 -6.28
C LYS A 7 8.38 -6.17 -6.26
N PRO A 8 7.72 -6.24 -7.42
CA PRO A 8 6.27 -6.43 -7.50
C PRO A 8 5.79 -7.68 -6.75
N TRP A 9 6.54 -8.78 -6.82
CA TRP A 9 6.24 -10.02 -6.10
C TRP A 9 6.28 -9.88 -4.58
N VAL A 10 7.18 -9.05 -4.06
CA VAL A 10 7.31 -8.82 -2.61
C VAL A 10 6.16 -7.97 -2.11
N ILE A 11 5.76 -6.95 -2.86
CA ILE A 11 4.59 -6.12 -2.55
C ILE A 11 3.31 -6.96 -2.59
N ALA A 12 3.14 -7.81 -3.61
CA ALA A 12 2.03 -8.75 -3.71
C ALA A 12 1.98 -9.72 -2.52
N GLY A 13 3.14 -10.26 -2.11
CA GLY A 13 3.26 -11.12 -0.94
C GLY A 13 2.89 -10.41 0.37
N MET A 14 3.33 -9.17 0.56
CA MET A 14 2.95 -8.38 1.74
C MET A 14 1.47 -8.02 1.75
N ALA A 15 0.87 -7.71 0.60
CA ALA A 15 -0.56 -7.45 0.49
C ALA A 15 -1.40 -8.68 0.83
N ALA A 16 -0.99 -9.86 0.33
CA ALA A 16 -1.63 -11.13 0.67
C ALA A 16 -1.49 -11.48 2.16
N LEU A 17 -0.32 -11.19 2.75
CA LEU A 17 -0.06 -11.43 4.17
C LEU A 17 -0.87 -10.46 5.05
N ALA A 18 -0.99 -9.20 4.65
CA ALA A 18 -1.86 -8.22 5.31
C ALA A 18 -3.32 -8.65 5.26
N TYR A 19 -3.83 -9.06 4.09
CA TYR A 19 -5.19 -9.60 3.95
C TYR A 19 -5.44 -10.75 4.93
N ARG A 20 -4.50 -11.70 5.00
CA ARG A 20 -4.59 -12.88 5.85
C ARG A 20 -4.57 -12.54 7.33
N ILE A 21 -3.78 -11.55 7.77
CA ILE A 21 -3.78 -11.07 9.16
C ILE A 21 -5.14 -10.41 9.49
N LEU A 22 -5.64 -9.54 8.60
CA LEU A 22 -6.92 -8.88 8.80
C LEU A 22 -8.09 -9.88 8.89
N THR A 23 -8.08 -10.92 8.06
CA THR A 23 -9.12 -11.97 8.07
C THR A 23 -8.95 -12.96 9.23
N GLU A 24 -7.77 -13.55 9.42
CA GLU A 24 -7.54 -14.62 10.42
C GLU A 24 -7.35 -14.08 11.84
N THR A 25 -6.77 -12.88 12.03
CA THR A 25 -6.44 -12.35 13.37
C THR A 25 -7.54 -11.46 13.93
N TYR A 26 -8.22 -10.69 13.08
CA TYR A 26 -9.31 -9.80 13.49
C TYR A 26 -10.71 -10.37 13.21
N GLY A 27 -10.81 -11.53 12.56
CA GLY A 27 -12.08 -12.16 12.23
C GLY A 27 -12.95 -11.34 11.26
N LEU A 28 -12.36 -10.33 10.61
CA LEU A 28 -13.06 -9.52 9.63
C LEU A 28 -13.30 -10.37 8.39
N ALA A 29 -14.55 -10.76 8.17
CA ALA A 29 -14.97 -11.35 6.90
C ALA A 29 -14.95 -10.26 5.82
N ILE A 30 -13.75 -9.95 5.33
CA ILE A 30 -13.56 -8.95 4.27
C ILE A 30 -13.93 -9.63 2.95
N ASP A 31 -15.07 -9.23 2.39
CA ASP A 31 -15.44 -9.63 1.04
C ASP A 31 -14.50 -8.99 0.01
N ASN A 32 -14.45 -9.58 -1.19
CA ASN A 32 -13.50 -9.18 -2.22
C ASN A 32 -13.69 -7.72 -2.68
N GLN A 33 -14.93 -7.20 -2.64
CA GLN A 33 -15.24 -5.82 -3.00
C GLN A 33 -14.76 -4.85 -1.93
N SER A 34 -14.94 -5.18 -0.65
CA SER A 34 -14.39 -4.39 0.48
C SER A 34 -12.86 -4.35 0.47
N TRP A 35 -12.20 -5.48 0.18
CA TRP A 35 -10.74 -5.51 0.06
C TRP A 35 -10.23 -4.65 -1.10
N GLN A 36 -10.89 -4.73 -2.27
CA GLN A 36 -10.56 -3.88 -3.41
C GLN A 36 -10.71 -2.39 -3.07
N PHE A 37 -11.78 -2.01 -2.37
CA PHE A 37 -11.99 -0.63 -1.94
C PHE A 37 -10.88 -0.12 -1.00
N VAL A 38 -10.45 -0.95 -0.06
CA VAL A 38 -9.34 -0.60 0.86
C VAL A 38 -8.02 -0.44 0.10
N VAL A 39 -7.71 -1.36 -0.81
CA VAL A 39 -6.50 -1.28 -1.64
C VAL A 39 -6.53 -0.04 -2.53
N ASP A 40 -7.68 0.29 -3.12
CA ASP A 40 -7.86 1.47 -3.96
C ASP A 40 -7.71 2.77 -3.15
N ALA A 41 -8.38 2.86 -2.00
CA ALA A 41 -8.25 3.99 -1.08
C ALA A 41 -6.80 4.19 -0.61
N LEU A 42 -6.11 3.11 -0.21
CA LEU A 42 -4.70 3.18 0.16
C LEU A 42 -3.81 3.59 -1.02
N SER A 43 -4.13 3.16 -2.24
CA SER A 43 -3.38 3.52 -3.43
C SER A 43 -3.54 5.01 -3.74
N TYR A 44 -4.76 5.55 -3.68
CA TYR A 44 -5.00 6.98 -3.84
C TYR A 44 -4.32 7.80 -2.73
N VAL A 45 -4.32 7.32 -1.49
CA VAL A 45 -3.60 7.99 -0.39
C VAL A 45 -2.09 7.93 -0.61
N LEU A 46 -1.53 6.78 -1.01
CA LEU A 46 -0.09 6.66 -1.27
C LEU A 46 0.36 7.46 -2.49
N ILE A 47 -0.47 7.52 -3.54
CA ILE A 47 -0.23 8.39 -4.70
C ILE A 47 -0.34 9.85 -4.27
N GLY A 48 -1.37 10.23 -3.51
CA GLY A 48 -1.56 11.59 -3.01
C GLY A 48 -0.44 12.04 -2.07
N VAL A 49 0.01 11.18 -1.15
CA VAL A 49 1.17 11.40 -0.28
C VAL A 49 2.46 11.41 -1.08
N GLY A 50 2.60 10.55 -2.08
CA GLY A 50 3.74 10.54 -3.00
C GLY A 50 3.83 11.82 -3.82
N VAL A 51 2.70 12.34 -4.30
CA VAL A 51 2.59 13.63 -4.99
C VAL A 51 2.87 14.78 -4.02
N TYR A 52 2.33 14.76 -2.80
CA TYR A 52 2.56 15.80 -1.79
C TYR A 52 4.02 15.84 -1.30
N SER A 53 4.62 14.66 -1.10
CA SER A 53 6.03 14.50 -0.74
C SER A 53 6.96 14.83 -1.91
N GLY A 54 6.57 14.47 -3.14
CA GLY A 54 7.25 14.83 -4.37
C GLY A 54 7.27 16.34 -4.60
N ALA A 55 6.12 17.01 -4.44
CA ALA A 55 6.00 18.47 -4.50
C ALA A 55 6.76 19.19 -3.38
N GLY A 56 6.92 18.55 -2.21
CA GLY A 56 7.82 19.03 -1.15
C GLY A 56 9.32 18.78 -1.42
N SER A 57 9.66 17.90 -2.37
CA SER A 57 11.03 17.58 -2.77
C SER A 57 11.53 18.36 -3.99
N GLU A 58 10.63 18.98 -4.77
CA GLU A 58 10.97 19.97 -5.80
C GLU A 58 11.35 21.36 -5.23
N GLY A 59 11.49 21.47 -3.89
CA GLY A 59 11.97 22.66 -3.19
C GLY A 59 13.40 22.58 -2.66
N LYS A 60 14.22 21.62 -3.12
CA LYS A 60 15.68 21.62 -2.89
C LYS A 60 16.44 21.31 -4.17
N THR A 61 16.41 22.27 -5.09
CA THR A 61 17.62 22.61 -5.86
C THR A 61 18.64 23.19 -4.90
N GLU A 62 19.70 22.43 -4.62
CA GLU A 62 21.12 22.84 -4.48
C GLU A 62 21.97 21.65 -3.99
#